data_AF-A0A0F8WN05-F1
#
_entry.id   AF-A0A0F8WN05-F1
#
_cell.length_a   1.000
_cell.length_b   1.000
_cell.length_c   1.000
_cell.angle_alpha   90.00
_cell.angle_beta   90.00
_cell.angle_gamma   90.00
#
_symmetry.space_group_name_H-M   'P 1'
#
loop_
_entity.id
_entity.type
_entity.pdbx_description
1 polymer ?
#
loop_
_entity_poly.entity_id
_entity_poly.type
_entity_poly.pdbx_seq_one_letter_code
_entity_poly.pdbx_strand_id
1 'polypeptide(L)'
;MANRAERLDPSVLTIQDLAKAAEARIPAIVRDYFNEGAGDLVTLKDNSAAFDRYKLRPRVLRDVDNVDTSTTIFGTSVAFPLGFAPAAAHRMAHPEGEMATSRAAAKQNIPMCLSSWATTSLEDVISQAGQNPYAMQITFLRDNSITKGIIARAEKAGYKAIFVSVDLPILGNRLNESRNNFKFPPEMKFPNLAEDETEAGLKNTYQRGYDPTITWEKTIPWLRQNTKMEIWLKGVYTAADVQLAIDYKLDGVIISNHGGRQLDGVPATLDALRECGPVARGKIPLAIDGGIRRGADLFKAIALGASMCFVGRIPIWGLAYNGEAGVELAVKILLDEFQRTMMLTGCKTIKDINEGHLAVLEANGVLAKL
;
A
#
# COMPACT_ATOMS: atom_id res chain seq x y z
N MET A 1 6.93 7.94 36.52
CA MET A 1 7.24 8.29 35.12
C MET A 1 5.94 8.71 34.45
N ALA A 2 5.93 9.75 33.60
CA ALA A 2 4.73 10.09 32.83
C ALA A 2 4.26 8.88 32.00
N ASN A 3 2.96 8.75 31.72
CA ASN A 3 2.35 7.69 30.91
C ASN A 3 2.90 7.73 29.47
N ARG A 4 4.12 7.20 29.28
CA ARG A 4 4.88 7.18 28.03
C ARG A 4 4.90 5.75 27.51
N ALA A 5 4.77 5.58 26.19
CA ALA A 5 4.88 4.28 25.58
C ALA A 5 6.27 3.67 25.77
N GLU A 6 6.31 2.34 25.67
CA GLU A 6 7.54 1.58 25.68
C GLU A 6 8.42 1.99 24.50
N ARG A 7 9.72 2.10 24.76
CA ARG A 7 10.70 2.39 23.71
C ARG A 7 11.05 1.08 22.99
N LEU A 8 10.50 0.90 21.79
CA LEU A 8 10.67 -0.31 20.97
C LEU A 8 12.10 -0.49 20.42
N ASP A 9 12.81 0.61 20.15
CA ASP A 9 14.19 0.62 19.66
C ASP A 9 14.97 1.81 20.27
N PRO A 10 16.26 1.65 20.61
CA PRO A 10 17.07 2.71 21.21
C PRO A 10 17.38 3.89 20.28
N SER A 11 17.13 3.81 18.98
CA SER A 11 17.54 4.83 18.00
C SER A 11 16.48 5.13 16.94
N VAL A 12 15.60 4.17 16.64
CA VAL A 12 14.52 4.31 15.66
C VAL A 12 13.21 4.51 16.40
N LEU A 13 12.76 5.77 16.49
CA LEU A 13 11.54 6.12 17.23
C LEU A 13 10.35 6.41 16.31
N THR A 14 10.62 6.69 15.03
CA THR A 14 9.63 7.02 14.02
C THR A 14 9.92 6.29 12.72
N ILE A 15 8.93 6.21 11.82
CA ILE A 15 9.15 5.74 10.45
C ILE A 15 10.19 6.60 9.71
N GLN A 16 10.31 7.88 10.04
CA GLN A 16 11.31 8.76 9.44
C GLN A 16 12.74 8.41 9.90
N ASP A 17 12.91 8.02 11.17
CA ASP A 17 14.20 7.52 11.67
C ASP A 17 14.54 6.18 11.03
N LEU A 18 13.55 5.29 10.89
CA LEU A 18 13.70 4.01 10.21
C LEU A 18 14.17 4.20 8.77
N ALA A 19 13.50 5.10 8.02
CA ALA A 19 13.88 5.42 6.66
C ALA A 19 15.33 5.91 6.57
N LYS A 20 15.73 6.89 7.41
CA LYS A 20 17.12 7.39 7.44
C LYS A 20 18.13 6.30 7.76
N ALA A 21 17.84 5.46 8.75
CA ALA A 21 18.72 4.37 9.15
C ALA A 21 18.84 3.28 8.07
N ALA A 22 17.74 3.00 7.35
CA ALA A 22 17.70 2.08 6.23
C ALA A 22 18.48 2.60 5.02
N GLU A 23 18.30 3.86 4.65
CA GLU A 23 18.97 4.51 3.52
C GLU A 23 20.49 4.51 3.68
N ALA A 24 21.00 4.58 4.91
CA ALA A 24 22.42 4.49 5.21
C ALA A 24 23.00 3.08 5.02
N ARG A 25 22.17 2.04 4.89
CA ARG A 25 22.57 0.62 4.82
C ARG A 25 22.48 0.01 3.43
N ILE A 26 21.84 0.68 2.48
CA ILE A 26 21.66 0.18 1.11
C ILE A 26 22.41 1.03 0.08
N PRO A 27 22.86 0.44 -1.04
CA PRO A 27 23.52 1.21 -2.10
C PRO A 27 22.61 2.32 -2.65
N ALA A 28 23.19 3.46 -3.03
CA ALA A 28 22.44 4.62 -3.53
C ALA A 28 21.49 4.28 -4.69
N ILE A 29 21.92 3.44 -5.63
CA ILE A 29 21.09 3.00 -6.76
C ILE A 29 19.83 2.22 -6.31
N VAL A 30 19.95 1.42 -5.24
CA VAL A 30 18.84 0.67 -4.64
C VAL A 30 17.93 1.61 -3.85
N ARG A 31 18.55 2.49 -3.05
CA ARG A 31 17.86 3.52 -2.29
C ARG A 31 16.97 4.37 -3.19
N ASP A 32 17.54 4.90 -4.27
CA ASP A 32 16.85 5.81 -5.17
C ASP A 32 15.74 5.07 -5.93
N TYR A 33 15.96 3.80 -6.33
CA TYR A 33 14.92 2.97 -6.93
C TYR A 33 13.65 2.90 -6.09
N PHE A 34 13.79 2.70 -4.77
CA PHE A 34 12.65 2.62 -3.85
C PHE A 34 12.10 3.99 -3.45
N ASN A 35 12.97 4.97 -3.19
CA ASN A 35 12.57 6.23 -2.58
C ASN A 35 12.03 7.25 -3.58
N GLU A 36 12.50 7.24 -4.82
CA GLU A 36 12.10 8.23 -5.82
C GLU A 36 10.73 7.94 -6.47
N GLY A 37 10.35 8.83 -7.37
CA GLY A 37 9.05 8.93 -8.03
C GLY A 37 9.19 9.38 -9.48
N ALA A 38 8.07 9.79 -10.07
CA ALA A 38 8.04 10.29 -11.43
C ALA A 38 8.37 11.79 -11.50
N GLY A 39 8.88 12.23 -12.65
CA GLY A 39 9.05 13.64 -12.98
C GLY A 39 9.91 14.41 -11.97
N ASP A 40 9.40 15.55 -11.52
CA ASP A 40 10.06 16.46 -10.58
C ASP A 40 9.76 16.11 -9.11
N LEU A 41 9.16 14.93 -8.90
CA LEU A 41 8.77 14.39 -7.59
C LEU A 41 7.69 15.23 -6.91
N VAL A 42 6.87 15.96 -7.67
CA VAL A 42 5.84 16.86 -7.13
C VAL A 42 4.81 16.06 -6.35
N THR A 43 4.19 15.07 -6.99
CA THR A 43 3.19 14.19 -6.36
C THR A 43 3.80 13.36 -5.23
N LEU A 44 5.06 12.91 -5.37
CA LEU A 44 5.75 12.16 -4.32
C LEU A 44 5.85 12.98 -3.01
N LYS A 45 6.28 14.23 -3.12
CA LYS A 45 6.38 15.16 -1.99
C LYS A 45 5.00 15.49 -1.44
N ASP A 46 4.06 15.80 -2.34
CA ASP A 46 2.71 16.21 -1.94
C ASP A 46 1.94 15.09 -1.23
N ASN A 47 2.14 13.83 -1.62
CA ASN A 47 1.56 12.68 -0.92
C ASN A 47 1.83 12.70 0.59
N SER A 48 3.03 13.08 1.02
CA SER A 48 3.36 13.16 2.44
C SER A 48 2.87 14.47 3.06
N ALA A 49 3.03 15.60 2.34
CA ALA A 49 2.60 16.91 2.81
C ALA A 49 1.08 17.03 2.99
N ALA A 50 0.30 16.27 2.20
CA ALA A 50 -1.15 16.29 2.24
C ALA A 50 -1.71 15.96 3.61
N PHE A 51 -1.16 14.96 4.29
CA PHE A 51 -1.60 14.59 5.62
C PHE A 51 -1.50 15.76 6.60
N ASP A 52 -0.54 16.68 6.45
CA ASP A 52 -0.37 17.83 7.33
C ASP A 52 -1.39 18.96 7.07
N ARG A 53 -2.04 18.98 5.90
CA ARG A 53 -3.16 19.90 5.59
C ARG A 53 -4.39 19.62 6.45
N TYR A 54 -4.61 18.36 6.82
CA TYR A 54 -5.73 17.91 7.64
C TYR A 54 -5.36 17.92 9.13
N LYS A 55 -6.07 18.75 9.91
CA LYS A 55 -5.88 18.88 11.36
C LYS A 55 -6.83 17.94 12.10
N LEU A 56 -6.32 17.29 13.14
CA LEU A 56 -7.14 16.46 14.03
C LEU A 56 -7.95 17.36 14.98
N ARG A 57 -9.18 16.94 15.27
CA ARG A 57 -10.10 17.58 16.21
C ARG A 57 -10.43 16.64 17.37
N PRO A 58 -9.66 16.71 18.47
CA PRO A 58 -9.90 15.88 19.63
C PRO A 58 -11.30 16.03 20.24
N ARG A 59 -11.84 14.92 20.75
CA ARG A 59 -13.02 14.88 21.62
C ARG A 59 -12.59 14.49 23.01
N VAL A 60 -12.62 15.45 23.93
CA VAL A 60 -12.20 15.27 25.32
C VAL A 60 -13.30 14.63 26.18
N LEU A 61 -12.92 14.12 27.35
CA LEU A 61 -13.82 13.48 28.33
C LEU A 61 -14.59 12.28 27.75
N ARG A 62 -13.91 11.49 26.93
CA ARG A 62 -14.37 10.19 26.39
C ARG A 62 -13.61 9.07 27.08
N ASP A 63 -14.32 8.00 27.45
CA ASP A 63 -13.66 6.78 27.90
C ASP A 63 -12.94 6.14 26.70
N VAL A 64 -11.62 6.13 26.78
CA VAL A 64 -10.70 5.53 25.80
C VAL A 64 -9.82 4.49 26.47
N ASP A 65 -10.23 3.94 27.61
CA ASP A 65 -9.57 2.77 28.16
C ASP A 65 -9.86 1.54 27.29
N ASN A 66 -8.86 0.66 27.13
CA ASN A 66 -8.91 -0.54 26.28
C ASN A 66 -9.38 -0.23 24.83
N VAL A 67 -8.65 0.63 24.12
CA VAL A 67 -8.91 0.90 22.68
C VAL A 67 -8.82 -0.38 21.85
N ASP A 68 -9.83 -0.59 21.00
CA ASP A 68 -9.86 -1.67 20.02
C ASP A 68 -9.54 -1.12 18.63
N THR A 69 -8.36 -1.46 18.14
CA THR A 69 -7.91 -1.09 16.79
C THR A 69 -8.36 -2.07 15.73
N SER A 70 -8.90 -3.24 16.09
CA SER A 70 -9.15 -4.32 15.15
C SER A 70 -10.21 -3.96 14.10
N THR A 71 -10.11 -4.60 12.94
CA THR A 71 -11.06 -4.47 11.84
C THR A 71 -11.07 -5.76 11.01
N THR A 72 -11.83 -5.78 9.93
CA THR A 72 -11.93 -6.91 9.02
C THR A 72 -11.51 -6.51 7.61
N ILE A 73 -10.72 -7.37 6.95
CA ILE A 73 -10.37 -7.25 5.53
C ILE A 73 -10.45 -8.62 4.84
N PHE A 74 -11.06 -8.66 3.67
CA PHE A 74 -11.34 -9.89 2.91
C PHE A 74 -12.03 -10.97 3.77
N GLY A 75 -12.91 -10.55 4.67
CA GLY A 75 -13.62 -11.43 5.60
C GLY A 75 -12.82 -11.93 6.82
N THR A 76 -11.56 -11.51 6.99
CA THR A 76 -10.70 -11.94 8.10
C THR A 76 -10.40 -10.79 9.07
N SER A 77 -10.42 -11.09 10.37
CA SER A 77 -10.05 -10.12 11.42
C SER A 77 -8.55 -9.81 11.40
N VAL A 78 -8.19 -8.54 11.47
CA VAL A 78 -6.80 -8.05 11.48
C VAL A 78 -6.61 -7.07 12.65
N ALA A 79 -5.35 -6.91 13.10
CA ALA A 79 -5.04 -6.17 14.32
C ALA A 79 -5.41 -4.68 14.25
N PHE A 80 -5.24 -4.06 13.08
CA PHE A 80 -5.58 -2.65 12.81
C PHE A 80 -5.63 -2.37 11.30
N PRO A 81 -6.17 -1.23 10.83
CA PRO A 81 -6.42 -1.00 9.40
C PRO A 81 -5.14 -0.60 8.62
N LEU A 82 -4.07 -1.38 8.75
CA LEU A 82 -2.79 -1.24 8.06
C LEU A 82 -2.39 -2.55 7.39
N GLY A 83 -1.93 -2.49 6.14
CA GLY A 83 -1.36 -3.62 5.40
C GLY A 83 -0.16 -3.20 4.56
N PHE A 84 0.53 -4.17 3.96
CA PHE A 84 1.62 -3.89 3.03
C PHE A 84 1.13 -3.77 1.59
N ALA A 85 1.43 -2.63 0.96
CA ALA A 85 1.16 -2.40 -0.46
C ALA A 85 2.10 -3.25 -1.32
N PRO A 86 1.72 -3.60 -2.56
CA PRO A 86 2.62 -4.31 -3.45
C PRO A 86 3.82 -3.43 -3.80
N ALA A 87 5.02 -3.91 -3.49
CA ALA A 87 6.29 -3.34 -3.92
C ALA A 87 7.13 -4.43 -4.62
N ALA A 88 7.81 -4.06 -5.67
CA ALA A 88 8.63 -4.98 -6.44
C ALA A 88 9.98 -5.24 -5.76
N ALA A 89 10.54 -6.43 -5.99
CA ALA A 89 11.93 -6.77 -5.71
C ALA A 89 12.43 -6.50 -4.28
N HIS A 90 11.77 -7.05 -3.25
CA HIS A 90 12.18 -6.82 -1.86
C HIS A 90 13.61 -7.32 -1.58
N ARG A 91 14.09 -8.33 -2.33
CA ARG A 91 15.48 -8.84 -2.20
C ARG A 91 16.56 -7.83 -2.56
N MET A 92 16.22 -6.72 -3.20
CA MET A 92 17.13 -5.59 -3.37
C MET A 92 17.47 -4.92 -2.03
N ALA A 93 16.53 -4.91 -1.07
CA ALA A 93 16.71 -4.27 0.23
C ALA A 93 17.30 -5.21 1.29
N HIS A 94 16.99 -6.51 1.22
CA HIS A 94 17.50 -7.51 2.15
C HIS A 94 17.39 -8.93 1.54
N PRO A 95 18.37 -9.83 1.74
CA PRO A 95 18.37 -11.17 1.11
C PRO A 95 17.10 -12.00 1.35
N GLU A 96 16.47 -11.85 2.52
CA GLU A 96 15.22 -12.57 2.84
C GLU A 96 13.98 -12.01 2.11
N GLY A 97 14.04 -10.76 1.63
CA GLY A 97 13.01 -10.13 0.80
C GLY A 97 11.57 -10.32 1.28
N GLU A 98 10.71 -10.79 0.37
CA GLU A 98 9.28 -10.95 0.62
C GLU A 98 8.96 -12.00 1.69
N MET A 99 9.84 -12.99 1.91
CA MET A 99 9.64 -13.98 2.98
C MET A 99 9.68 -13.31 4.35
N ALA A 100 10.67 -12.46 4.60
CA ALA A 100 10.78 -11.69 5.84
C ALA A 100 9.62 -10.69 5.99
N THR A 101 9.20 -10.03 4.91
CA THR A 101 8.01 -9.16 4.94
C THR A 101 6.75 -9.94 5.30
N SER A 102 6.57 -11.13 4.73
CA SER A 102 5.40 -11.97 4.97
C SER A 102 5.35 -12.50 6.41
N ARG A 103 6.48 -12.98 6.96
CA ARG A 103 6.55 -13.41 8.36
C ARG A 103 6.27 -12.26 9.33
N ALA A 104 6.79 -11.06 9.05
CA ALA A 104 6.49 -9.89 9.84
C ALA A 104 5.00 -9.51 9.78
N ALA A 105 4.38 -9.53 8.60
CA ALA A 105 2.94 -9.30 8.44
C ALA A 105 2.11 -10.32 9.23
N ALA A 106 2.44 -11.60 9.10
CA ALA A 106 1.81 -12.72 9.84
C ALA A 106 1.87 -12.50 11.35
N LYS A 107 3.05 -12.25 11.90
CA LYS A 107 3.27 -12.00 13.34
C LYS A 107 2.50 -10.80 13.89
N GLN A 108 2.28 -9.78 13.07
CA GLN A 108 1.54 -8.57 13.46
C GLN A 108 0.05 -8.63 13.10
N ASN A 109 -0.44 -9.77 12.58
CA ASN A 109 -1.82 -9.96 12.15
C ASN A 109 -2.32 -8.84 11.20
N ILE A 110 -1.53 -8.51 10.18
CA ILE A 110 -1.88 -7.56 9.12
C ILE A 110 -1.84 -8.20 7.73
N PRO A 111 -2.63 -7.71 6.76
CA PRO A 111 -2.60 -8.21 5.40
C PRO A 111 -1.37 -7.74 4.62
N MET A 112 -1.02 -8.50 3.59
CA MET A 112 -0.01 -8.12 2.60
C MET A 112 -0.58 -8.29 1.20
N CYS A 113 -0.30 -7.33 0.33
CA CYS A 113 -0.46 -7.49 -1.11
C CYS A 113 0.90 -7.75 -1.75
N LEU A 114 1.08 -8.92 -2.37
CA LEU A 114 2.33 -9.29 -3.04
C LEU A 114 2.37 -8.70 -4.46
N SER A 115 3.50 -8.15 -4.89
CA SER A 115 3.69 -7.70 -6.27
C SER A 115 3.88 -8.86 -7.25
N SER A 116 3.36 -8.72 -8.48
CA SER A 116 3.74 -9.61 -9.59
C SER A 116 5.24 -9.55 -9.90
N TRP A 117 5.91 -8.44 -9.56
CA TRP A 117 7.35 -8.25 -9.68
C TRP A 117 8.12 -8.60 -8.38
N ALA A 118 7.57 -9.50 -7.57
CA ALA A 118 8.27 -10.02 -6.40
C ALA A 118 9.47 -10.91 -6.80
N THR A 119 10.49 -10.90 -5.94
CA THR A 119 11.70 -11.74 -6.06
C THR A 119 11.56 -13.12 -5.42
N THR A 120 10.35 -13.43 -4.96
CA THR A 120 9.97 -14.68 -4.28
C THR A 120 8.63 -15.15 -4.88
N SER A 121 8.43 -16.45 -4.98
CA SER A 121 7.18 -17.01 -5.54
C SER A 121 5.97 -16.67 -4.67
N LEU A 122 4.81 -16.53 -5.30
CA LEU A 122 3.57 -16.25 -4.56
C LEU A 122 3.21 -17.38 -3.58
N GLU A 123 3.59 -18.62 -3.89
CA GLU A 123 3.37 -19.80 -3.06
C GLU A 123 4.25 -19.78 -1.80
N ASP A 124 5.53 -19.44 -1.95
CA ASP A 124 6.44 -19.33 -0.80
C ASP A 124 5.99 -18.18 0.12
N VAL A 125 5.59 -17.04 -0.45
CA VAL A 125 5.14 -15.88 0.33
C VAL A 125 3.87 -16.19 1.12
N ILE A 126 2.85 -16.78 0.49
CA ILE A 126 1.58 -17.09 1.17
C ILE A 126 1.75 -18.20 2.21
N SER A 127 2.71 -19.10 2.04
CA SER A 127 3.02 -20.13 3.05
C SER A 127 3.40 -19.55 4.42
N GLN A 128 3.88 -18.29 4.45
CA GLN A 128 4.23 -17.58 5.68
C GLN A 128 3.06 -16.78 6.28
N ALA A 129 1.93 -16.63 5.57
CA ALA A 129 0.83 -15.73 5.95
C ALA A 129 0.04 -16.21 7.18
N GLY A 130 0.09 -17.51 7.50
CA GLY A 130 -0.77 -18.11 8.52
C GLY A 130 -2.24 -17.95 8.14
N GLN A 131 -3.02 -17.23 8.95
CA GLN A 131 -4.43 -16.93 8.68
C GLN A 131 -4.63 -15.55 8.03
N ASN A 132 -3.57 -14.76 7.87
CA ASN A 132 -3.71 -13.37 7.44
C ASN A 132 -4.24 -13.30 6.00
N PRO A 133 -5.17 -12.37 5.72
CA PRO A 133 -5.77 -12.25 4.41
C PRO A 133 -4.81 -11.54 3.44
N TYR A 134 -4.31 -12.27 2.44
CA TYR A 134 -3.37 -11.72 1.45
C TYR A 134 -4.03 -11.46 0.11
N ALA A 135 -3.52 -10.44 -0.60
CA ALA A 135 -3.89 -10.12 -1.96
C ALA A 135 -2.71 -10.32 -2.93
N MET A 136 -3.01 -10.61 -4.20
CA MET A 136 -2.01 -10.66 -5.26
C MET A 136 -2.18 -9.45 -6.18
N GLN A 137 -1.14 -8.63 -6.34
CA GLN A 137 -1.15 -7.55 -7.31
C GLN A 137 -0.86 -8.09 -8.71
N ILE A 138 -1.64 -7.61 -9.67
CA ILE A 138 -1.43 -7.86 -11.09
C ILE A 138 -1.44 -6.56 -11.88
N THR A 139 -0.78 -6.59 -13.02
CA THR A 139 -0.94 -5.59 -14.09
C THR A 139 -1.17 -6.37 -15.37
N PHE A 140 -1.98 -5.86 -16.27
CA PHE A 140 -2.13 -6.46 -17.59
C PHE A 140 -0.83 -6.30 -18.37
N LEU A 141 -0.25 -7.44 -18.72
CA LEU A 141 0.85 -7.52 -19.68
C LEU A 141 0.27 -7.79 -21.06
N ARG A 142 1.00 -7.41 -22.11
CA ARG A 142 0.61 -7.69 -23.51
C ARG A 142 0.35 -9.18 -23.72
N ASP A 143 1.18 -10.02 -23.11
CA ASP A 143 0.86 -11.44 -22.98
C ASP A 143 -0.08 -11.67 -21.77
N ASN A 144 -1.37 -11.77 -22.08
CA ASN A 144 -2.38 -11.99 -21.06
C ASN A 144 -2.32 -13.42 -20.46
N SER A 145 -1.60 -14.37 -21.08
CA SER A 145 -1.44 -15.72 -20.51
C SER A 145 -0.64 -15.68 -19.20
N ILE A 146 0.34 -14.79 -19.08
CA ILE A 146 1.10 -14.54 -17.84
C ILE A 146 0.16 -14.04 -16.74
N THR A 147 -0.64 -13.02 -17.06
CA THR A 147 -1.61 -12.43 -16.11
C THR A 147 -2.61 -13.48 -15.63
N LYS A 148 -3.15 -14.28 -16.56
CA LYS A 148 -4.05 -15.39 -16.26
C LYS A 148 -3.38 -16.47 -15.39
N GLY A 149 -2.12 -16.80 -15.67
CA GLY A 149 -1.33 -17.77 -14.90
C GLY A 149 -1.12 -17.33 -13.46
N ILE A 150 -0.79 -16.05 -13.23
CA ILE A 150 -0.65 -15.47 -11.89
C ILE A 150 -1.97 -15.56 -11.12
N ILE A 151 -3.09 -15.18 -11.75
CA ILE A 151 -4.42 -15.23 -11.13
C ILE A 151 -4.76 -16.66 -10.70
N ALA A 152 -4.59 -17.64 -11.60
CA ALA A 152 -4.88 -19.04 -11.31
C ALA A 152 -4.00 -19.60 -10.18
N ARG A 153 -2.70 -19.28 -10.18
CA ARG A 153 -1.77 -19.67 -9.12
C ARG A 153 -2.14 -19.03 -7.77
N ALA A 154 -2.46 -17.73 -7.76
CA ALA A 154 -2.87 -17.01 -6.57
C ALA A 154 -4.16 -17.59 -5.96
N GLU A 155 -5.18 -17.83 -6.79
CA GLU A 155 -6.44 -18.44 -6.33
C GLU A 155 -6.20 -19.82 -5.73
N LYS A 156 -5.43 -20.66 -6.43
CA LYS A 156 -5.07 -22.01 -5.96
C LYS A 156 -4.28 -21.97 -4.64
N ALA A 157 -3.40 -21.00 -4.48
CA ALA A 157 -2.55 -20.87 -3.30
C ALA A 157 -3.28 -20.23 -2.09
N GLY A 158 -4.51 -19.74 -2.28
CA GLY A 158 -5.37 -19.24 -1.20
C GLY A 158 -5.33 -17.73 -0.96
N TYR A 159 -4.81 -16.96 -1.92
CA TYR A 159 -4.98 -15.50 -1.91
C TYR A 159 -6.48 -15.14 -1.94
N LYS A 160 -6.85 -14.05 -1.29
CA LYS A 160 -8.26 -13.65 -1.09
C LYS A 160 -8.74 -12.65 -2.12
N ALA A 161 -7.83 -11.83 -2.64
CA ALA A 161 -8.14 -10.75 -3.56
C ALA A 161 -7.05 -10.58 -4.62
N ILE A 162 -7.41 -10.02 -5.76
CA ILE A 162 -6.49 -9.45 -6.73
C ILE A 162 -6.53 -7.93 -6.70
N PHE A 163 -5.35 -7.32 -6.64
CA PHE A 163 -5.19 -5.87 -6.74
C PHE A 163 -4.73 -5.54 -8.15
N VAL A 164 -5.67 -5.13 -8.99
CA VAL A 164 -5.43 -4.84 -10.41
C VAL A 164 -4.92 -3.42 -10.55
N SER A 165 -3.66 -3.25 -10.88
CA SER A 165 -3.07 -1.92 -11.08
C SER A 165 -3.48 -1.36 -12.44
N VAL A 166 -4.28 -0.31 -12.43
CA VAL A 166 -4.86 0.34 -13.62
C VAL A 166 -4.18 1.68 -13.97
N ASP A 167 -3.25 2.16 -13.14
CA ASP A 167 -2.46 3.38 -13.33
C ASP A 167 -1.14 3.17 -14.12
N LEU A 168 -1.01 2.02 -14.78
CA LEU A 168 0.22 1.52 -15.41
C LEU A 168 0.05 1.12 -16.89
N PRO A 169 -0.63 1.89 -17.76
CA PRO A 169 -0.64 1.59 -19.20
C PRO A 169 0.76 1.73 -19.83
N ILE A 170 1.61 2.57 -19.22
CA ILE A 170 3.04 2.71 -19.45
C ILE A 170 3.72 3.00 -18.10
N LEU A 171 5.00 2.70 -17.99
CA LEU A 171 5.78 3.04 -16.79
C LEU A 171 5.96 4.56 -16.69
N GLY A 172 5.79 5.11 -15.49
CA GLY A 172 6.08 6.51 -15.21
C GLY A 172 7.55 6.87 -15.48
N ASN A 173 7.80 8.13 -15.84
CA ASN A 173 9.14 8.62 -16.12
C ASN A 173 9.92 8.88 -14.82
N ARG A 174 10.69 7.88 -14.38
CA ARG A 174 11.51 7.93 -13.15
C ARG A 174 12.93 8.33 -13.51
N LEU A 175 13.21 9.63 -13.43
CA LEU A 175 14.46 10.22 -13.94
C LEU A 175 15.71 9.63 -13.26
N ASN A 176 15.62 9.19 -12.01
CA ASN A 176 16.70 8.53 -11.31
C ASN A 176 17.09 7.19 -11.90
N GLU A 177 16.13 6.40 -12.38
CA GLU A 177 16.41 5.12 -13.04
C GLU A 177 17.24 5.36 -14.31
N SER A 178 16.97 6.42 -15.07
CA SER A 178 17.78 6.81 -16.22
C SER A 178 19.15 7.38 -15.82
N ARG A 179 19.21 8.30 -14.84
CA ARG A 179 20.46 8.93 -14.38
C ARG A 179 21.43 7.91 -13.78
N ASN A 180 20.91 6.93 -13.05
CA ASN A 180 21.70 5.91 -12.38
C ASN A 180 21.92 4.66 -13.26
N ASN A 181 21.39 4.64 -14.49
CA ASN A 181 21.39 3.47 -15.37
C ASN A 181 20.90 2.20 -14.63
N PHE A 182 19.77 2.36 -13.93
CA PHE A 182 19.22 1.32 -13.07
C PHE A 182 18.91 0.05 -13.86
N LYS A 183 19.39 -1.08 -13.34
CA LYS A 183 19.08 -2.42 -13.80
C LYS A 183 18.95 -3.32 -12.58
N PHE A 184 18.04 -4.29 -12.66
CA PHE A 184 18.05 -5.37 -11.69
C PHE A 184 19.35 -6.19 -11.83
N PRO A 185 19.90 -6.71 -10.73
CA PRO A 185 21.04 -7.62 -10.77
C PRO A 185 20.75 -8.82 -11.71
N PRO A 186 21.71 -9.26 -12.55
CA PRO A 186 21.48 -10.32 -13.53
C PRO A 186 20.97 -11.66 -12.95
N GLU A 187 21.36 -11.96 -11.71
CA GLU A 187 20.97 -13.14 -10.95
C GLU A 187 19.56 -13.04 -10.34
N MET A 188 18.96 -11.83 -10.34
CA MET A 188 17.64 -11.60 -9.78
C MET A 188 16.56 -12.26 -10.64
N LYS A 189 15.68 -13.02 -9.99
CA LYS A 189 14.57 -13.72 -10.63
C LYS A 189 13.24 -13.13 -10.20
N PHE A 190 12.26 -13.20 -11.11
CA PHE A 190 10.87 -12.79 -10.90
C PHE A 190 9.94 -13.99 -11.14
N PRO A 191 9.87 -14.94 -10.19
CA PRO A 191 9.23 -16.25 -10.39
C PRO A 191 7.72 -16.20 -10.67
N ASN A 192 7.07 -15.05 -10.43
CA ASN A 192 5.65 -14.87 -10.75
C ASN A 192 5.43 -14.43 -12.20
N LEU A 193 6.47 -13.93 -12.88
CA LEU A 193 6.43 -13.50 -14.29
C LEU A 193 7.08 -14.50 -15.25
N ALA A 194 7.75 -15.52 -14.73
CA ALA A 194 8.40 -16.56 -15.52
C ALA A 194 7.38 -17.65 -15.90
N GLU A 195 7.42 -18.09 -17.15
CA GLU A 195 6.61 -19.23 -17.63
C GLU A 195 7.22 -20.56 -17.20
N ASP A 196 8.55 -20.64 -17.08
CA ASP A 196 9.32 -21.82 -16.62
C ASP A 196 10.49 -21.43 -15.70
N GLU A 197 10.91 -22.35 -14.80
CA GLU A 197 12.00 -22.15 -13.81
C GLU A 197 13.38 -21.80 -14.42
N THR A 198 13.55 -22.04 -15.72
CA THR A 198 14.80 -21.96 -16.48
C THR A 198 15.03 -20.60 -17.16
N GLU A 199 14.04 -19.71 -17.19
CA GLU A 199 14.22 -18.40 -17.82
C GLU A 199 15.00 -17.44 -16.90
N ALA A 200 16.32 -17.61 -16.92
CA ALA A 200 17.27 -16.69 -16.33
C ALA A 200 17.17 -15.32 -17.05
N GLY A 201 16.52 -14.37 -16.38
CA GLY A 201 16.49 -12.96 -16.76
C GLY A 201 15.34 -12.57 -17.69
N LEU A 202 14.95 -11.29 -17.60
CA LEU A 202 13.93 -10.60 -18.40
C LEU A 202 14.33 -10.52 -19.89
N LYS A 203 14.43 -11.65 -20.60
CA LYS A 203 14.97 -11.71 -21.97
C LYS A 203 14.00 -11.20 -23.04
N ASN A 204 12.69 -11.16 -22.78
CA ASN A 204 11.69 -10.69 -23.75
C ASN A 204 10.84 -9.53 -23.20
N THR A 205 11.39 -8.32 -23.26
CA THR A 205 10.81 -7.09 -22.68
C THR A 205 9.54 -6.61 -23.40
N TYR A 206 9.31 -7.00 -24.67
CA TYR A 206 8.14 -6.53 -25.43
C TYR A 206 6.86 -7.27 -25.06
N GLN A 207 6.88 -8.61 -24.94
CA GLN A 207 5.70 -9.40 -24.55
C GLN A 207 5.33 -9.24 -23.07
N ARG A 208 6.33 -8.96 -22.22
CA ARG A 208 6.15 -8.60 -20.80
C ARG A 208 5.92 -7.10 -20.58
N GLY A 209 5.76 -6.32 -21.64
CA GLY A 209 5.39 -4.92 -21.55
C GLY A 209 3.95 -4.78 -21.03
N TYR A 210 3.67 -3.66 -20.36
CA TYR A 210 2.31 -3.33 -19.94
C TYR A 210 1.38 -3.21 -21.15
N ASP A 211 0.13 -3.64 -20.99
CA ASP A 211 -0.91 -3.52 -22.02
C ASP A 211 -1.66 -2.18 -21.87
N PRO A 212 -1.44 -1.21 -22.78
CA PRO A 212 -2.13 0.08 -22.73
C PRO A 212 -3.56 0.02 -23.27
N THR A 213 -4.05 -1.15 -23.73
CA THR A 213 -5.34 -1.29 -24.42
C THR A 213 -6.48 -1.75 -23.52
N ILE A 214 -6.22 -1.89 -22.21
CA ILE A 214 -7.24 -2.26 -21.23
C ILE A 214 -8.34 -1.20 -21.13
N THR A 215 -9.59 -1.65 -21.01
CA THR A 215 -10.76 -0.78 -20.83
C THR A 215 -11.72 -1.41 -19.83
N TRP A 216 -12.57 -0.62 -19.19
CA TRP A 216 -13.57 -1.12 -18.24
C TRP A 216 -14.45 -2.24 -18.84
N GLU A 217 -14.91 -2.07 -20.07
CA GLU A 217 -15.82 -2.96 -20.79
C GLU A 217 -15.20 -4.32 -21.11
N LYS A 218 -13.89 -4.37 -21.32
CA LYS A 218 -13.17 -5.61 -21.65
C LYS A 218 -12.57 -6.27 -20.42
N THR A 219 -11.92 -5.46 -19.58
CA THR A 219 -11.08 -5.92 -18.48
C THR A 219 -11.91 -6.51 -17.35
N ILE A 220 -13.00 -5.85 -16.93
CA ILE A 220 -13.79 -6.35 -15.79
C ILE A 220 -14.49 -7.67 -16.11
N PRO A 221 -15.20 -7.84 -17.25
CA PRO A 221 -15.77 -9.14 -17.60
C PRO A 221 -14.73 -10.24 -17.72
N TRP A 222 -13.55 -9.94 -18.27
CA TRP A 222 -12.46 -10.90 -18.36
C TRP A 222 -11.96 -11.34 -16.98
N LEU A 223 -11.77 -10.42 -16.03
CA LEU A 223 -11.34 -10.76 -14.67
C LEU A 223 -12.35 -11.69 -13.99
N ARG A 224 -13.65 -11.38 -14.09
CA ARG A 224 -14.73 -12.21 -13.51
C ARG A 224 -14.81 -13.62 -14.12
N GLN A 225 -14.39 -13.79 -15.37
CA GLN A 225 -14.32 -15.11 -16.01
C GLN A 225 -13.12 -15.93 -15.55
N ASN A 226 -12.06 -15.29 -15.03
CA ASN A 226 -10.78 -15.94 -14.72
C ASN A 226 -10.49 -16.04 -13.22
N THR A 227 -11.31 -15.48 -12.33
CA THR A 227 -11.15 -15.67 -10.88
C THR A 227 -12.45 -15.58 -10.09
N LYS A 228 -12.45 -16.19 -8.91
CA LYS A 228 -13.45 -16.00 -7.86
C LYS A 228 -12.95 -15.20 -6.65
N MET A 229 -11.67 -14.80 -6.65
CA MET A 229 -11.13 -13.87 -5.64
C MET A 229 -11.81 -12.51 -5.75
N GLU A 230 -11.79 -11.73 -4.67
CA GLU A 230 -12.25 -10.34 -4.73
C GLU A 230 -11.42 -9.53 -5.74
N ILE A 231 -12.07 -8.66 -6.52
CA ILE A 231 -11.44 -7.82 -7.53
C ILE A 231 -11.40 -6.38 -7.04
N TRP A 232 -10.18 -5.90 -6.77
CA TRP A 232 -9.92 -4.53 -6.34
C TRP A 232 -9.13 -3.77 -7.38
N LEU A 233 -9.56 -2.57 -7.78
CA LEU A 233 -8.76 -1.72 -8.66
C LEU A 233 -7.84 -0.83 -7.84
N LYS A 234 -6.56 -0.83 -8.20
CA LYS A 234 -5.51 0.00 -7.61
C LYS A 234 -5.04 1.02 -8.63
N GLY A 235 -4.94 2.28 -8.24
CA GLY A 235 -4.57 3.35 -9.18
C GLY A 235 -5.75 4.24 -9.57
N VAL A 236 -6.88 4.12 -8.86
CA VAL A 236 -8.05 5.01 -9.01
C VAL A 236 -7.85 6.20 -8.09
N TYR A 237 -8.21 7.41 -8.52
CA TYR A 237 -8.12 8.60 -7.67
C TYR A 237 -9.10 9.72 -8.08
N THR A 238 -10.18 9.37 -8.80
CA THR A 238 -11.27 10.29 -9.15
C THR A 238 -12.61 9.72 -8.67
N ALA A 239 -13.55 10.59 -8.30
CA ALA A 239 -14.90 10.16 -7.92
C ALA A 239 -15.65 9.47 -9.08
N ALA A 240 -15.38 9.88 -10.33
CA ALA A 240 -15.99 9.29 -11.52
C ALA A 240 -15.59 7.82 -11.71
N ASP A 241 -14.31 7.48 -11.53
CA ASP A 241 -13.83 6.11 -11.65
C ASP A 241 -14.29 5.24 -10.47
N VAL A 242 -14.48 5.82 -9.28
CA VAL A 242 -15.12 5.13 -8.16
C VAL A 242 -16.58 4.80 -8.48
N GLN A 243 -17.31 5.72 -9.12
CA GLN A 243 -18.68 5.46 -9.57
C GLN A 243 -18.70 4.33 -10.61
N LEU A 244 -17.77 4.30 -11.57
CA LEU A 244 -17.63 3.18 -12.51
C LEU A 244 -17.37 1.86 -11.77
N ALA A 245 -16.47 1.84 -10.77
CA ALA A 245 -16.22 0.63 -9.98
C ALA A 245 -17.50 0.10 -9.28
N ILE A 246 -18.37 0.99 -8.79
CA ILE A 246 -19.68 0.64 -8.23
C ILE A 246 -20.59 0.04 -9.32
N ASP A 247 -20.67 0.68 -10.49
CA ASP A 247 -21.55 0.25 -11.58
C ASP A 247 -21.13 -1.13 -12.12
N TYR A 248 -19.82 -1.40 -12.17
CA TYR A 248 -19.23 -2.69 -12.50
C TYR A 248 -19.24 -3.70 -11.34
N LYS A 249 -19.77 -3.32 -10.17
CA LYS A 249 -19.95 -4.14 -8.96
C LYS A 249 -18.65 -4.74 -8.42
N LEU A 250 -17.55 -3.99 -8.48
CA LEU A 250 -16.27 -4.44 -7.97
C LEU A 250 -16.28 -4.56 -6.44
N ASP A 251 -15.36 -5.35 -5.91
CA ASP A 251 -15.31 -5.67 -4.47
C ASP A 251 -14.63 -4.56 -3.66
N GLY A 252 -13.80 -3.74 -4.31
CA GLY A 252 -13.21 -2.56 -3.70
C GLY A 252 -12.35 -1.72 -4.64
N VAL A 253 -11.94 -0.56 -4.15
CA VAL A 253 -11.04 0.36 -4.86
C VAL A 253 -9.93 0.82 -3.93
N ILE A 254 -8.71 0.94 -4.44
CA ILE A 254 -7.57 1.52 -3.72
C ILE A 254 -7.24 2.88 -4.35
N ILE A 255 -7.45 3.93 -3.56
CA ILE A 255 -7.01 5.28 -3.88
C ILE A 255 -5.49 5.32 -3.84
N SER A 256 -4.87 5.40 -5.03
CA SER A 256 -3.43 5.19 -5.21
C SER A 256 -2.95 5.99 -6.41
N ASN A 257 -1.83 6.69 -6.26
CA ASN A 257 -1.06 7.26 -7.39
C ASN A 257 0.29 6.54 -7.56
N HIS A 258 0.30 5.24 -7.23
CA HIS A 258 1.47 4.38 -7.28
C HIS A 258 2.62 4.86 -6.38
N GLY A 259 2.30 5.54 -5.27
CA GLY A 259 3.30 6.14 -4.39
C GLY A 259 4.08 7.28 -5.05
N GLY A 260 3.47 8.02 -5.99
CA GLY A 260 4.06 9.13 -6.74
C GLY A 260 5.04 8.69 -7.83
N ARG A 261 4.88 7.47 -8.38
CA ARG A 261 5.85 6.84 -9.31
C ARG A 261 5.37 6.69 -10.75
N GLN A 262 4.15 7.15 -11.04
CA GLN A 262 3.50 7.04 -12.36
C GLN A 262 3.38 8.40 -13.03
N LEU A 263 2.21 9.05 -12.98
CA LEU A 263 2.03 10.40 -13.50
C LEU A 263 2.37 11.43 -12.41
N ASP A 264 3.34 12.31 -12.66
CA ASP A 264 3.65 13.42 -11.75
C ASP A 264 2.72 14.61 -12.00
N GLY A 265 2.40 15.36 -10.94
CA GLY A 265 1.43 16.46 -10.98
C GLY A 265 -0.03 16.05 -10.71
N VAL A 266 -0.29 14.77 -10.42
CA VAL A 266 -1.60 14.32 -9.92
C VAL A 266 -1.77 14.65 -8.44
N PRO A 267 -3.01 14.75 -7.93
CA PRO A 267 -3.28 15.02 -6.52
C PRO A 267 -2.63 13.99 -5.58
N ALA A 268 -2.36 14.42 -4.35
CA ALA A 268 -2.08 13.51 -3.26
C ALA A 268 -3.27 12.56 -3.02
N THR A 269 -2.98 11.30 -2.66
CA THR A 269 -4.03 10.28 -2.49
C THR A 269 -5.02 10.62 -1.39
N LEU A 270 -4.60 11.33 -0.34
CA LEU A 270 -5.50 11.76 0.73
C LEU A 270 -6.53 12.80 0.25
N ASP A 271 -6.12 13.71 -0.64
CA ASP A 271 -7.03 14.70 -1.22
C ASP A 271 -8.01 14.05 -2.20
N ALA A 272 -7.52 13.11 -3.02
CA ALA A 272 -8.39 12.28 -3.85
C ALA A 272 -9.38 11.46 -3.01
N LEU A 273 -8.94 10.91 -1.87
CA LEU A 273 -9.81 10.17 -0.96
C LEU A 273 -10.93 11.04 -0.38
N ARG A 274 -10.65 12.31 -0.07
CA ARG A 274 -11.69 13.26 0.38
C ARG A 274 -12.80 13.42 -0.66
N GLU A 275 -12.47 13.44 -1.94
CA GLU A 275 -13.45 13.52 -3.04
C GLU A 275 -14.17 12.18 -3.25
N CYS A 276 -13.45 11.07 -3.18
CA CYS A 276 -13.96 9.73 -3.47
C CYS A 276 -14.84 9.15 -2.35
N GLY A 277 -14.52 9.45 -1.09
CA GLY A 277 -15.18 8.90 0.10
C GLY A 277 -16.71 9.06 0.09
N PRO A 278 -17.26 10.26 -0.19
CA PRO A 278 -18.70 10.47 -0.28
C PRO A 278 -19.40 9.62 -1.36
N VAL A 279 -18.75 9.37 -2.51
CA VAL A 279 -19.33 8.54 -3.58
C VAL A 279 -19.37 7.06 -3.20
N ALA A 280 -18.30 6.58 -2.55
CA ALA A 280 -18.15 5.19 -2.16
C ALA A 280 -18.96 4.76 -0.92
N ARG A 281 -19.25 5.70 -0.01
CA ARG A 281 -19.82 5.43 1.32
C ARG A 281 -21.06 4.53 1.24
N GLY A 282 -20.96 3.34 1.84
CA GLY A 282 -22.03 2.35 1.88
C GLY A 282 -22.31 1.59 0.57
N LYS A 283 -21.49 1.81 -0.47
CA LYS A 283 -21.65 1.19 -1.80
C LYS A 283 -20.47 0.31 -2.18
N ILE A 284 -19.23 0.76 -1.92
CA ILE A 284 -18.00 0.02 -2.21
C ILE A 284 -16.92 0.36 -1.16
N PRO A 285 -16.16 -0.63 -0.65
CA PRO A 285 -15.01 -0.36 0.21
C PRO A 285 -13.92 0.45 -0.50
N LEU A 286 -13.36 1.44 0.20
CA LEU A 286 -12.16 2.17 -0.25
C LEU A 286 -10.95 1.79 0.60
N ALA A 287 -9.86 1.43 -0.03
CA ALA A 287 -8.53 1.43 0.57
C ALA A 287 -7.72 2.62 0.06
N ILE A 288 -6.59 2.91 0.70
CA ILE A 288 -5.67 3.98 0.27
C ILE A 288 -4.21 3.56 0.46
N ASP A 289 -3.35 3.99 -0.46
CA ASP A 289 -1.90 4.03 -0.24
C ASP A 289 -1.32 5.41 -0.57
N GLY A 290 -0.01 5.58 -0.43
CA GLY A 290 0.70 6.82 -0.75
C GLY A 290 0.84 7.77 0.45
N GLY A 291 2.07 8.20 0.74
CA GLY A 291 2.35 9.26 1.72
C GLY A 291 2.23 8.91 3.21
N ILE A 292 1.56 7.82 3.59
CA ILE A 292 1.36 7.43 5.01
C ILE A 292 2.69 7.15 5.70
N ARG A 293 2.98 7.85 6.82
CA ARG A 293 4.20 7.66 7.62
C ARG A 293 3.95 7.60 9.13
N ARG A 294 2.76 7.98 9.58
CA ARG A 294 2.41 8.08 11.00
C ARG A 294 1.11 7.38 11.31
N GLY A 295 0.90 6.97 12.56
CA GLY A 295 -0.40 6.49 13.02
C GLY A 295 -1.51 7.54 12.84
N ALA A 296 -1.19 8.83 13.00
CA ALA A 296 -2.12 9.92 12.72
C ALA A 296 -2.51 10.03 11.24
N ASP A 297 -1.67 9.55 10.32
CA ASP A 297 -1.98 9.52 8.89
C ASP A 297 -3.01 8.43 8.59
N LEU A 298 -2.87 7.25 9.21
CA LEU A 298 -3.88 6.18 9.18
C LEU A 298 -5.22 6.71 9.67
N PHE A 299 -5.25 7.37 10.83
CA PHE A 299 -6.47 7.96 11.39
C PHE A 299 -7.18 8.90 10.40
N LYS A 300 -6.43 9.80 9.74
CA LYS A 300 -6.99 10.76 8.78
C LYS A 300 -7.59 10.06 7.57
N ALA A 301 -6.91 9.04 7.05
CA ALA A 301 -7.44 8.22 5.95
C ALA A 301 -8.75 7.51 6.34
N ILE A 302 -8.80 6.87 7.50
CA ILE A 302 -10.02 6.21 7.99
C ILE A 302 -11.15 7.22 8.22
N ALA A 303 -10.85 8.38 8.78
CA ALA A 303 -11.83 9.46 8.99
C ALA A 303 -12.44 9.99 7.68
N LEU A 304 -11.69 9.92 6.57
CA LEU A 304 -12.17 10.29 5.22
C LEU A 304 -12.90 9.15 4.50
N GLY A 305 -13.03 7.98 5.13
CA GLY A 305 -13.84 6.86 4.61
C GLY A 305 -13.06 5.70 4.02
N ALA A 306 -11.73 5.67 4.16
CA ALA A 306 -10.99 4.43 3.89
C ALA A 306 -11.34 3.35 4.93
N SER A 307 -11.56 2.12 4.48
CA SER A 307 -11.64 0.93 5.34
C SER A 307 -10.26 0.37 5.67
N MET A 308 -9.25 0.68 4.84
CA MET A 308 -7.92 0.10 4.95
C MET A 308 -6.83 1.04 4.41
N CYS A 309 -5.67 1.05 5.07
CA CYS A 309 -4.48 1.74 4.59
C CYS A 309 -3.39 0.72 4.18
N PHE A 310 -2.64 1.03 3.13
CA PHE A 310 -1.52 0.23 2.67
C PHE A 310 -0.22 1.04 2.59
N VAL A 311 0.90 0.44 3.00
CA VAL A 311 2.23 1.08 2.98
C VAL A 311 3.22 0.25 2.17
N GLY A 312 3.86 0.89 1.18
CA GLY A 312 4.81 0.22 0.27
C GLY A 312 6.28 0.39 0.67
N ARG A 313 6.74 1.63 0.87
CA ARG A 313 8.15 1.91 1.20
C ARG A 313 8.55 1.48 2.61
N ILE A 314 7.60 1.47 3.55
CA ILE A 314 7.86 1.15 4.96
C ILE A 314 8.42 -0.27 5.17
N PRO A 315 7.83 -1.35 4.62
CA PRO A 315 8.43 -2.68 4.74
C PRO A 315 9.82 -2.76 4.08
N ILE A 316 10.07 -2.00 3.01
CA ILE A 316 11.40 -1.94 2.38
C ILE A 316 12.44 -1.31 3.32
N TRP A 317 12.09 -0.20 3.98
CA TRP A 317 12.97 0.41 4.97
C TRP A 317 13.19 -0.50 6.18
N GLY A 318 12.15 -1.19 6.64
CA GLY A 318 12.27 -2.21 7.68
C GLY A 318 13.25 -3.31 7.31
N LEU A 319 13.11 -3.88 6.11
CA LEU A 319 14.02 -4.90 5.59
C LEU A 319 15.47 -4.40 5.54
N ALA A 320 15.70 -3.23 4.97
CA ALA A 320 17.04 -2.65 4.86
C ALA A 320 17.67 -2.29 6.22
N TYR A 321 16.84 -1.92 7.20
CA TYR A 321 17.32 -1.64 8.55
C TYR A 321 17.77 -2.92 9.28
N ASN A 322 16.90 -3.93 9.37
CA ASN A 322 17.18 -5.13 10.16
C ASN A 322 16.32 -6.34 9.76
N GLY A 323 16.16 -6.58 8.46
CA GLY A 323 15.39 -7.71 7.94
C GLY A 323 13.96 -7.75 8.48
N GLU A 324 13.48 -8.94 8.83
CA GLU A 324 12.16 -9.15 9.42
C GLU A 324 11.91 -8.29 10.68
N ALA A 325 12.89 -8.21 11.58
CA ALA A 325 12.75 -7.46 12.84
C ALA A 325 12.56 -5.95 12.59
N GLY A 326 13.18 -5.40 11.53
CA GLY A 326 12.98 -4.00 11.14
C GLY A 326 11.59 -3.75 10.55
N VAL A 327 11.03 -4.74 9.83
CA VAL A 327 9.64 -4.66 9.34
C VAL A 327 8.66 -4.73 10.52
N GLU A 328 8.88 -5.65 11.46
CA GLU A 328 8.06 -5.72 12.69
C GLU A 328 8.11 -4.42 13.49
N LEU A 329 9.29 -3.83 13.65
CA LEU A 329 9.48 -2.55 14.35
C LEU A 329 8.62 -1.45 13.70
N ALA A 330 8.63 -1.36 12.36
CA ALA A 330 7.86 -0.37 11.64
C ALA A 330 6.34 -0.49 11.90
N VAL A 331 5.82 -1.72 11.90
CA VAL A 331 4.40 -1.98 12.19
C VAL A 331 4.04 -1.61 13.62
N LYS A 332 4.89 -1.97 14.59
CA LYS A 332 4.67 -1.66 16.01
C LYS A 332 4.70 -0.14 16.27
N ILE A 333 5.59 0.61 15.62
CA ILE A 333 5.61 2.08 15.67
C ILE A 333 4.28 2.65 15.17
N LEU A 334 3.81 2.20 14.00
CA LEU A 334 2.55 2.70 13.44
C LEU A 334 1.34 2.34 14.29
N LEU A 335 1.31 1.14 14.88
CA LEU A 335 0.24 0.70 15.77
C LEU A 335 0.18 1.54 17.04
N ASP A 336 1.33 1.75 17.71
CA ASP A 336 1.41 2.57 18.93
C ASP A 336 1.01 4.03 18.65
N GLU A 337 1.49 4.62 17.55
CA GLU A 337 1.07 5.96 17.14
C GLU A 337 -0.43 6.03 16.79
N PHE A 338 -0.99 4.99 16.18
CA PHE A 338 -2.40 4.93 15.81
C PHE A 338 -3.30 4.81 17.04
N GLN A 339 -2.98 3.90 17.96
CA GLN A 339 -3.65 3.76 19.26
C GLN A 339 -3.62 5.08 20.03
N ARG A 340 -2.45 5.71 20.13
CA ARG A 340 -2.32 7.02 20.78
C ARG A 340 -3.17 8.08 20.11
N THR A 341 -3.22 8.10 18.78
CA THR A 341 -4.07 9.03 18.03
C THR A 341 -5.54 8.80 18.38
N MET A 342 -6.03 7.56 18.32
CA MET A 342 -7.41 7.21 18.68
C MET A 342 -7.76 7.66 20.10
N MET A 343 -6.92 7.34 21.08
CA MET A 343 -7.12 7.74 22.47
C MET A 343 -7.20 9.27 22.62
N LEU A 344 -6.24 10.00 22.03
CA LEU A 344 -6.19 11.46 22.12
C LEU A 344 -7.32 12.13 21.33
N THR A 345 -7.89 11.47 20.32
CA THR A 345 -9.06 11.98 19.60
C THR A 345 -10.39 11.60 20.24
N GLY A 346 -10.39 10.74 21.27
CA GLY A 346 -11.61 10.30 21.95
C GLY A 346 -12.34 9.16 21.24
N CYS A 347 -11.62 8.34 20.46
CA CYS A 347 -12.13 7.19 19.72
C CYS A 347 -11.72 5.89 20.41
N LYS A 348 -12.68 5.04 20.78
CA LYS A 348 -12.43 3.75 21.43
C LYS A 348 -12.35 2.61 20.41
N THR A 349 -13.05 2.74 19.30
CA THR A 349 -13.10 1.75 18.22
C THR A 349 -12.91 2.42 16.86
N ILE A 350 -12.58 1.64 15.82
CA ILE A 350 -12.50 2.13 14.43
C ILE A 350 -13.79 2.82 13.98
N LYS A 351 -14.96 2.35 14.45
CA LYS A 351 -16.28 2.91 14.10
C LYS A 351 -16.49 4.33 14.65
N ASP A 352 -15.74 4.73 15.67
CA ASP A 352 -15.82 6.08 16.22
C ASP A 352 -15.13 7.11 15.32
N ILE A 353 -14.22 6.67 14.45
CA ILE A 353 -13.43 7.53 13.56
C ILE A 353 -14.32 8.01 12.41
N ASN A 354 -14.39 9.33 12.22
CA ASN A 354 -15.19 9.96 11.16
C ASN A 354 -14.68 11.37 10.85
N GLU A 355 -15.17 11.95 9.74
CA GLU A 355 -14.79 13.29 9.23
C GLU A 355 -14.95 14.41 10.27
N GLY A 356 -15.82 14.24 11.27
CA GLY A 356 -15.97 15.19 12.37
C GLY A 356 -14.73 15.37 13.25
N HIS A 357 -13.78 14.44 13.17
CA HIS A 357 -12.46 14.52 13.80
C HIS A 357 -11.43 15.27 12.96
N LEU A 358 -11.82 15.83 11.82
CA LEU A 358 -10.93 16.54 10.91
C LEU A 358 -11.36 18.00 10.71
N ALA A 359 -10.36 18.83 10.42
CA ALA A 359 -10.51 20.18 9.92
C ALA A 359 -9.46 20.47 8.85
N VAL A 360 -9.73 21.44 7.99
CA VAL A 360 -8.78 21.97 7.01
C VAL A 360 -8.67 23.47 7.21
N LEU A 361 -7.44 23.99 7.15
CA LEU A 361 -7.20 25.42 7.13
C LEU A 361 -7.45 25.94 5.72
N GLU A 362 -8.51 26.70 5.53
CA GLU A 362 -8.85 27.32 4.25
C GLU A 362 -7.88 28.46 3.91
N ALA A 363 -7.82 28.85 2.64
CA ALA A 363 -6.95 29.93 2.16
C ALA A 363 -7.26 31.29 2.79
N ASN A 364 -8.49 31.48 3.28
CA ASN A 364 -8.92 32.67 4.05
C ASN A 364 -8.43 32.65 5.52
N GLY A 365 -7.70 31.62 5.95
CA GLY A 365 -7.20 31.46 7.32
C GLY A 365 -8.21 30.85 8.29
N VAL A 366 -9.40 30.47 7.84
CA VAL A 366 -10.44 29.86 8.67
C VAL A 366 -10.21 28.36 8.76
N LEU A 367 -10.23 27.83 10.00
CA LEU A 367 -10.20 26.40 10.23
C LEU A 367 -11.61 25.82 10.07
N ALA A 368 -11.90 25.28 8.88
CA ALA A 368 -13.19 24.71 8.55
C ALA A 368 -13.27 23.23 8.95
N LYS A 369 -14.41 22.83 9.53
CA LYS A 369 -14.74 21.42 9.70
C LYS A 369 -14.99 20.81 8.32
N LEU A 370 -14.59 19.56 8.15
CA LEU A 370 -14.98 18.77 6.98
C LEU A 370 -16.47 18.41 6.97
#